data_AF-A0A251WM73-F1
#
_entry.id   AF-A0A251WM73-F1
#
_cell.length_a   1.000
_cell.length_b   1.000
_cell.length_c   1.000
_cell.angle_alpha   90.00
_cell.angle_beta   90.00
_cell.angle_gamma   90.00
#
_symmetry.space_group_name_H-M   'P 1'
#
loop_
_entity.id
_entity.type
_entity.pdbx_description
1 polymer ?
#
loop_
_entity_poly.entity_id
_entity_poly.type
_entity_poly.pdbx_seq_one_letter_code
_entity_poly.pdbx_strand_id
1 'polypeptide(L)'
;MLFSPILLIFIVLICCLSGCSTSQPSPPLAEIKLYQNWELQAGDRVAGYEVTGGLGDISIALQGRSIYAPFNGDTQLDQRRCLYFDSPEVPSYKFRFCGIQSPKLGKVHQGETIGSGETLQFAALRKQPNGTWAIVEPSKTILEKTLKAS
;
A
#
# COMPACT_ATOMS: atom_id res chain seq x y z
N MET A 1 54.07 20.35 26.55
CA MET A 1 52.63 20.06 26.50
C MET A 1 52.37 19.16 25.30
N LEU A 2 52.46 17.84 25.47
CA LEU A 2 52.27 16.85 24.40
C LEU A 2 50.84 16.33 24.47
N PHE A 3 50.00 16.72 23.51
CA PHE A 3 48.67 16.14 23.32
C PHE A 3 48.84 14.67 22.88
N SER A 4 48.27 13.75 23.67
CA SER A 4 48.34 12.31 23.40
C SER A 4 47.55 11.96 22.14
N PRO A 5 48.17 11.35 21.11
CA PRO A 5 47.49 11.00 19.85
C PRO A 5 46.37 9.96 20.04
N ILE A 6 46.38 9.24 21.16
CA ILE A 6 45.37 8.24 21.52
C ILE A 6 44.02 8.90 21.86
N LEU A 7 44.06 10.11 22.46
CA LEU A 7 42.84 10.83 22.82
C LEU A 7 42.10 11.36 21.58
N LEU A 8 42.84 11.72 20.53
CA LEU A 8 42.27 12.23 19.28
C LEU A 8 41.54 11.12 18.50
N ILE A 9 42.08 9.90 18.51
CA ILE A 9 41.47 8.73 17.85
C ILE A 9 40.16 8.34 18.53
N PHE A 10 40.10 8.42 19.87
CA PHE A 10 38.88 8.12 20.63
C PHE A 10 37.74 9.11 20.33
N ILE A 11 38.05 10.39 20.15
CA ILE A 11 37.06 11.43 19.85
C ILE A 11 36.49 11.26 18.44
N VAL A 12 37.31 10.89 17.46
CA VAL A 12 36.85 10.64 16.07
C VAL A 12 35.96 9.40 16.00
N LEU A 13 36.24 8.35 16.78
CA LEU A 13 35.45 7.12 16.80
C LEU A 13 34.05 7.32 17.42
N ILE A 14 33.92 8.20 18.40
CA ILE A 14 32.64 8.52 19.05
C ILE A 14 31.72 9.34 18.11
N CYS A 15 32.29 10.22 17.27
CA CYS A 15 31.52 11.00 16.30
C CYS A 15 30.88 10.14 15.18
N CYS A 16 31.49 9.00 14.82
CA CYS A 16 30.95 8.11 13.79
C CYS A 16 29.73 7.28 14.24
N LEU A 17 29.42 7.23 15.53
CA LEU A 17 28.27 6.49 16.08
C LEU A 17 27.01 7.35 16.22
N SER A 18 27.09 8.66 15.92
CA SER A 18 25.96 9.60 16.00
C SER A 18 25.21 9.74 14.66
N GLY A 19 25.15 8.66 13.87
CA GLY A 19 24.28 8.59 12.70
C GLY A 19 22.82 8.51 13.13
N CYS A 20 22.17 9.67 13.28
CA CYS A 20 20.73 9.75 13.50
C CYS A 20 19.99 8.98 12.40
N SER A 21 19.46 7.82 12.77
CA SER A 21 18.50 7.11 11.95
C SER A 21 17.20 7.91 12.00
N THR A 22 17.00 8.81 11.04
CA THR A 22 15.73 9.51 10.85
C THR A 22 14.68 8.46 10.47
N SER A 23 13.97 7.96 11.48
CA SER A 23 12.77 7.15 11.29
C SER A 23 11.80 8.00 10.47
N GLN A 24 11.64 7.66 9.19
CA GLN A 24 10.57 8.25 8.39
C GLN A 24 9.23 7.86 9.05
N PRO A 25 8.34 8.82 9.32
CA PRO A 25 7.01 8.51 9.80
C PRO A 25 6.33 7.53 8.83
N SER A 26 5.79 6.43 9.34
CA SER A 26 4.96 5.55 8.53
C SER A 26 3.79 6.35 7.97
N PRO A 27 3.43 6.21 6.68
CA PRO A 27 2.29 6.91 6.10
C PRO A 27 1.03 6.66 6.94
N PRO A 28 0.17 7.68 7.14
CA PRO A 28 -1.06 7.51 7.89
C PRO A 28 -1.95 6.45 7.23
N LEU A 29 -2.72 5.73 8.04
CA LEU A 29 -3.65 4.74 7.51
C LEU A 29 -4.76 5.41 6.70
N ALA A 30 -5.17 4.76 5.62
CA ALA A 30 -6.30 5.15 4.81
C ALA A 30 -7.60 5.08 5.62
N GLU A 31 -8.28 6.21 5.80
CA GLU A 31 -9.67 6.24 6.29
C GLU A 31 -10.61 6.31 5.08
N ILE A 32 -11.25 5.18 4.74
CA ILE A 32 -12.15 5.08 3.59
C ILE A 32 -13.59 4.91 4.07
N LYS A 33 -14.39 5.97 3.91
CA LYS A 33 -15.84 5.94 4.19
C LYS A 33 -16.57 5.34 2.99
N LEU A 34 -16.82 4.05 3.03
CA LEU A 34 -17.61 3.35 2.01
C LEU A 34 -19.10 3.72 2.15
N TYR A 35 -19.74 4.03 1.03
CA TYR A 35 -21.18 4.22 0.93
C TYR A 35 -21.92 2.89 1.13
N GLN A 36 -21.36 1.81 0.60
CA GLN A 36 -21.90 0.46 0.74
C GLN A 36 -21.33 -0.18 2.00
N ASN A 37 -22.17 -0.42 2.99
CA ASN A 37 -21.77 -1.02 4.25
C ASN A 37 -22.33 -2.44 4.35
N TRP A 38 -21.52 -3.43 3.97
CA TRP A 38 -21.84 -4.84 4.17
C TRP A 38 -21.28 -5.33 5.50
N GLU A 39 -21.96 -6.29 6.11
CA GLU A 39 -21.58 -6.89 7.38
C GLU A 39 -20.18 -7.53 7.34
N LEU A 40 -19.81 -8.15 6.22
CA LEU A 40 -18.53 -8.82 6.03
C LEU A 40 -17.60 -8.04 5.10
N GLN A 41 -16.36 -7.87 5.52
CA GLN A 41 -15.33 -7.13 4.80
C GLN A 41 -13.99 -7.86 4.82
N ALA A 42 -13.13 -7.57 3.84
CA ALA A 42 -11.75 -8.05 3.83
C ALA A 42 -11.02 -7.62 5.12
N GLY A 43 -10.36 -8.56 5.80
CA GLY A 43 -9.68 -8.40 7.09
C GLY A 43 -10.51 -8.78 8.32
N ASP A 44 -11.82 -9.02 8.18
CA ASP A 44 -12.64 -9.55 9.27
C ASP A 44 -12.28 -11.02 9.60
N ARG A 45 -12.69 -11.52 10.77
CA ARG A 45 -12.53 -12.94 11.14
C ARG A 45 -13.87 -13.63 11.36
N VAL A 46 -14.04 -14.80 10.75
CA VAL A 46 -15.21 -15.68 10.93
C VAL A 46 -14.72 -17.05 11.38
N ALA A 47 -15.14 -17.48 12.56
CA ALA A 47 -14.72 -18.76 13.14
C ALA A 47 -13.19 -18.96 13.16
N GLY A 48 -12.42 -17.89 13.33
CA GLY A 48 -10.95 -17.92 13.33
C GLY A 48 -10.29 -17.82 11.94
N TYR A 49 -11.04 -17.91 10.85
CA TYR A 49 -10.53 -17.70 9.50
C TYR A 49 -10.57 -16.23 9.12
N GLU A 50 -9.55 -15.73 8.41
CA GLU A 50 -9.51 -14.37 7.88
C GLU A 50 -10.33 -14.29 6.59
N VAL A 51 -11.18 -13.28 6.49
CA VAL A 51 -11.90 -12.93 5.28
C VAL A 51 -10.94 -12.18 4.37
N THR A 52 -10.57 -12.77 3.23
CA THR A 52 -9.57 -12.13 2.36
C THR A 52 -10.16 -11.08 1.43
N GLY A 53 -11.46 -11.15 1.13
CA GLY A 53 -12.18 -10.25 0.20
C GLY A 53 -13.62 -10.01 0.64
N GLY A 54 -14.20 -8.86 0.25
CA GLY A 54 -15.57 -8.47 0.54
C GLY A 54 -16.47 -8.46 -0.71
N LEU A 55 -17.74 -8.08 -0.52
CA LEU A 55 -18.65 -7.89 -1.65
C LEU A 55 -18.15 -6.74 -2.55
N GLY A 56 -18.18 -6.98 -3.86
CA GLY A 56 -17.70 -6.04 -4.88
C GLY A 56 -16.21 -6.19 -5.24
N ASP A 57 -15.46 -7.05 -4.54
CA ASP A 57 -14.11 -7.41 -4.94
C ASP A 57 -14.13 -8.42 -6.10
N ILE A 58 -13.12 -8.35 -6.97
CA ILE A 58 -12.75 -9.45 -7.85
C ILE A 58 -11.54 -10.18 -7.28
N SER A 59 -11.55 -11.51 -7.37
CA SER A 59 -10.41 -12.35 -6.97
C SER A 59 -9.56 -12.71 -8.18
N ILE A 60 -8.25 -12.50 -8.08
CA ILE A 60 -7.28 -12.83 -9.13
C ILE A 60 -6.24 -13.77 -8.54
N ALA A 61 -6.09 -14.96 -9.11
CA ALA A 61 -5.02 -15.89 -8.74
C ALA A 61 -3.69 -15.35 -9.27
N LEU A 62 -2.82 -14.92 -8.35
CA LEU A 62 -1.51 -14.35 -8.67
C LEU A 62 -0.39 -15.40 -8.74
N GLN A 63 -0.53 -16.55 -8.06
CA GLN A 63 0.47 -17.62 -8.04
C GLN A 63 1.87 -17.09 -7.59
N GLY A 64 1.89 -16.27 -6.54
CA GLY A 64 3.09 -15.63 -6.01
C GLY A 64 3.62 -14.45 -6.83
N ARG A 65 2.99 -14.08 -7.95
CA ARG A 65 3.47 -12.99 -8.82
C ARG A 65 3.26 -11.61 -8.20
N SER A 66 4.09 -10.67 -8.66
CA SER A 66 4.01 -9.27 -8.31
C SER A 66 2.86 -8.55 -8.98
N ILE A 67 2.42 -7.46 -8.35
CA ILE A 67 1.55 -6.45 -8.93
C ILE A 67 2.28 -5.11 -9.01
N TYR A 68 1.84 -4.26 -9.93
CA TYR A 68 2.52 -3.04 -10.32
C TYR A 68 1.58 -1.83 -10.19
N ALA A 69 2.17 -0.66 -9.92
CA ALA A 69 1.44 0.60 -9.93
C ALA A 69 0.95 0.90 -11.36
N PRO A 70 -0.37 1.04 -11.59
CA PRO A 70 -0.90 1.27 -12.93
C PRO A 70 -0.58 2.67 -13.47
N PHE A 71 -0.21 3.60 -12.58
CA PHE A 71 0.07 5.02 -12.84
C PHE A 71 1.10 5.53 -11.82
N ASN A 72 1.57 6.76 -11.97
CA ASN A 72 2.24 7.44 -10.86
C ASN A 72 1.21 7.74 -9.77
N GLY A 73 1.56 7.53 -8.50
CA GLY A 73 0.58 7.63 -7.44
C GLY A 73 1.15 7.57 -6.03
N ASP A 74 0.24 7.41 -5.09
CA ASP A 74 0.52 7.22 -3.68
C ASP A 74 -0.18 5.97 -3.17
N THR A 75 0.43 5.32 -2.19
CA THR A 75 -0.02 4.07 -1.62
C THR A 75 -0.06 4.13 -0.11
N GLN A 76 -1.16 3.66 0.47
CA GLN A 76 -1.41 3.71 1.91
C GLN A 76 -2.17 2.45 2.36
N LEU A 77 -1.84 1.91 3.53
CA LEU A 77 -2.61 0.80 4.10
C LEU A 77 -3.83 1.33 4.83
N ASP A 78 -4.91 0.58 4.85
CA ASP A 78 -5.96 0.78 5.83
C ASP A 78 -5.71 -0.04 7.12
N GLN A 79 -6.63 0.09 8.08
CA GLN A 79 -6.61 -0.67 9.32
C GLN A 79 -6.70 -2.19 9.11
N ARG A 80 -7.24 -2.63 7.96
CA ARG A 80 -7.42 -4.03 7.59
C ARG A 80 -6.33 -4.55 6.66
N ARG A 81 -5.21 -3.82 6.55
CA ARG A 81 -4.01 -4.20 5.80
C ARG A 81 -4.22 -4.32 4.28
N CYS A 82 -5.29 -3.74 3.75
CA CYS A 82 -5.45 -3.55 2.32
C CYS A 82 -4.65 -2.33 1.86
N LEU A 83 -3.93 -2.48 0.75
CA LEU A 83 -3.24 -1.37 0.10
C LEU A 83 -4.23 -0.56 -0.71
N TYR A 84 -4.31 0.73 -0.45
CA TYR A 84 -5.05 1.68 -1.25
C TYR A 84 -4.10 2.48 -2.11
N PHE A 85 -4.48 2.70 -3.37
CA PHE A 85 -3.73 3.49 -4.34
C PHE A 85 -4.57 4.65 -4.85
N ASP A 86 -3.95 5.82 -4.89
CA ASP A 86 -4.50 7.05 -5.44
C ASP A 86 -3.57 7.59 -6.52
N SER A 87 -4.14 8.17 -7.57
CA SER A 87 -3.35 8.81 -8.62
C SER A 87 -4.02 10.09 -9.12
N PRO A 88 -3.25 11.17 -9.37
CA PRO A 88 -3.77 12.37 -10.03
C PRO A 88 -4.23 12.10 -11.48
N GLU A 89 -3.80 11.00 -12.09
CA GLU A 89 -4.21 10.60 -13.44
C GLU A 89 -5.67 10.11 -13.47
N VAL A 90 -6.19 9.63 -12.34
CA VAL A 90 -7.57 9.15 -12.16
C VAL A 90 -8.17 9.69 -10.85
N PRO A 91 -8.33 11.01 -10.70
CA PRO A 91 -8.48 11.70 -9.40
C PRO A 91 -9.79 11.40 -8.64
N SER A 92 -10.79 10.84 -9.31
CA SER A 92 -12.07 10.44 -8.68
C SER A 92 -12.14 8.94 -8.37
N TYR A 93 -11.03 8.23 -8.59
CA TYR A 93 -10.91 6.80 -8.35
C TYR A 93 -9.83 6.50 -7.31
N LYS A 94 -10.06 5.43 -6.57
CA LYS A 94 -9.10 4.82 -5.66
C LYS A 94 -9.15 3.32 -5.90
N PHE A 95 -8.00 2.66 -5.84
CA PHE A 95 -7.92 1.21 -6.01
C PHE A 95 -7.56 0.55 -4.70
N ARG A 96 -8.22 -0.56 -4.36
CA ARG A 96 -7.96 -1.37 -3.16
C ARG A 96 -7.37 -2.70 -3.58
N PHE A 97 -6.25 -3.07 -2.98
CA PHE A 97 -5.56 -4.35 -3.14
C PHE A 97 -5.45 -5.04 -1.78
N CYS A 98 -6.22 -6.09 -1.56
CA CYS A 98 -6.10 -6.94 -0.37
C CYS A 98 -5.48 -8.29 -0.75
N GLY A 99 -4.91 -8.99 0.23
CA GLY A 99 -4.25 -10.28 0.02
C GLY A 99 -2.82 -10.21 -0.51
N ILE A 100 -2.25 -9.01 -0.59
CA ILE A 100 -0.85 -8.81 -1.01
C ILE A 100 0.11 -8.79 0.18
N GLN A 101 1.32 -9.26 -0.07
CA GLN A 101 2.47 -9.34 0.82
C GLN A 101 3.45 -8.23 0.49
N SER A 102 4.18 -7.77 1.51
CA SER A 102 5.21 -6.72 1.39
C SER A 102 4.76 -5.49 0.60
N PRO A 103 3.61 -4.86 0.96
CA PRO A 103 3.08 -3.72 0.23
C PRO A 103 4.06 -2.55 0.24
N LYS A 104 4.29 -1.94 -0.93
CA LYS A 104 5.04 -0.69 -1.02
C LYS A 104 4.14 0.46 -0.61
N LEU A 105 4.65 1.36 0.24
CA LEU A 105 3.92 2.50 0.79
C LEU A 105 4.53 3.83 0.33
N GLY A 106 3.69 4.86 0.27
CA GLY A 106 4.05 6.20 -0.16
C GLY A 106 4.05 6.36 -1.68
N LYS A 107 4.94 7.24 -2.18
CA LYS A 107 5.03 7.54 -3.61
C LYS A 107 5.54 6.33 -4.40
N VAL A 108 4.87 6.05 -5.51
CA VAL A 108 5.23 4.98 -6.45
C VAL A 108 5.13 5.49 -7.88
N HIS A 109 5.98 4.94 -8.74
CA HIS A 109 5.98 5.24 -10.17
C HIS A 109 5.22 4.19 -10.96
N GLN A 110 4.67 4.59 -12.11
CA GLN A 110 4.03 3.63 -13.02
C GLN A 110 4.98 2.45 -13.33
N GLY A 111 4.43 1.23 -13.30
CA GLY A 111 5.18 0.00 -13.55
C GLY A 111 6.02 -0.48 -12.37
N GLU A 112 6.10 0.29 -11.29
CA GLU A 112 6.82 -0.12 -10.08
C GLU A 112 6.07 -1.22 -9.33
N THR A 113 6.78 -2.22 -8.81
CA THR A 113 6.18 -3.26 -7.97
C THR A 113 5.63 -2.66 -6.68
N ILE A 114 4.35 -2.90 -6.41
CA ILE A 114 3.66 -2.42 -5.20
C ILE A 114 3.29 -3.54 -4.22
N GLY A 115 3.53 -4.79 -4.58
CA GLY A 115 3.36 -5.97 -3.72
C GLY A 115 3.37 -7.27 -4.54
N SER A 116 3.17 -8.40 -3.88
CA SER A 116 3.00 -9.73 -4.49
C SER A 116 2.02 -10.57 -3.67
N GLY A 117 1.59 -11.74 -4.14
CA GLY A 117 0.77 -12.62 -3.32
C GLY A 117 0.27 -13.85 -4.04
N GLU A 118 -0.49 -14.70 -3.35
CA GLU A 118 -1.15 -15.87 -3.96
C GLU A 118 -2.46 -15.49 -4.64
N THR A 119 -3.22 -14.60 -4.01
CA THR A 119 -4.50 -14.09 -4.53
C THR A 119 -4.59 -12.60 -4.26
N LEU A 120 -4.97 -11.84 -5.27
CA LEU A 120 -5.33 -10.43 -5.13
C LEU A 120 -6.84 -10.31 -5.04
N GLN A 121 -7.32 -9.61 -4.02
CA GLN A 121 -8.69 -9.10 -3.99
C GLN A 121 -8.65 -7.62 -4.39
N PHE A 122 -9.28 -7.32 -5.52
CA PHE A 122 -9.24 -5.99 -6.12
C PHE A 122 -10.61 -5.34 -6.13
N ALA A 123 -10.68 -4.08 -5.71
CA ALA A 123 -11.83 -3.21 -5.92
C ALA A 123 -11.42 -1.87 -6.50
N ALA A 124 -12.25 -1.36 -7.43
CA ALA A 124 -12.22 0.02 -7.85
C ALA A 124 -13.28 0.80 -7.05
N LEU A 125 -12.87 1.94 -6.50
CA LEU A 125 -13.73 2.82 -5.74
C LEU A 125 -13.89 4.14 -6.49
N ARG A 126 -15.12 4.62 -6.60
CA ARG A 126 -15.43 5.94 -7.16
C ARG A 126 -15.93 6.89 -6.09
N LYS A 127 -15.34 8.08 -6.02
CA LYS A 127 -15.76 9.14 -5.10
C LYS A 127 -17.18 9.61 -5.44
N GLN A 128 -18.03 9.68 -4.43
CA GLN A 128 -19.41 10.16 -4.52
C GLN A 128 -19.49 11.66 -4.19
N PRO A 129 -20.55 12.37 -4.65
CA PRO A 129 -20.72 13.79 -4.36
C PRO A 129 -20.75 14.14 -2.86
N ASN A 130 -21.22 13.21 -2.03
CA ASN A 130 -21.26 13.36 -0.56
C ASN A 130 -19.91 13.08 0.13
N GLY A 131 -18.83 12.85 -0.64
CA GLY A 131 -17.48 12.59 -0.13
C GLY A 131 -17.19 11.14 0.28
N THR A 132 -18.18 10.24 0.21
CA THR A 132 -17.98 8.80 0.42
C THR A 132 -17.45 8.11 -0.83
N TRP A 133 -17.05 6.84 -0.72
CA TRP A 133 -16.58 6.02 -1.82
C TRP A 133 -17.55 4.87 -2.10
N ALA A 134 -17.86 4.60 -3.36
CA ALA A 134 -18.65 3.44 -3.74
C ALA A 134 -17.79 2.46 -4.54
N ILE A 135 -17.96 1.16 -4.31
CA ILE A 135 -17.35 0.13 -5.15
C ILE A 135 -18.06 0.15 -6.51
N VAL A 136 -17.26 0.15 -7.56
CA VAL A 136 -17.70 0.13 -8.95
C VAL A 136 -16.97 -0.97 -9.71
N GLU A 137 -17.52 -1.38 -10.85
CA GLU A 137 -16.87 -2.34 -11.72
C GLU A 137 -15.47 -1.85 -12.13
N PRO A 138 -14.43 -2.67 -11.94
CA PRO A 138 -13.07 -2.30 -12.31
C PRO A 138 -12.84 -2.36 -13.83
N SER A 139 -12.08 -1.40 -14.35
CA SER A 139 -11.68 -1.41 -15.76
C SER A 139 -10.63 -2.49 -16.04
N LYS A 140 -10.86 -3.31 -17.07
CA LYS A 140 -9.91 -4.32 -17.55
C LYS A 140 -8.54 -3.72 -17.88
N THR A 141 -8.49 -2.56 -18.50
CA THR A 141 -7.23 -1.90 -18.87
C THR A 141 -6.39 -1.50 -17.64
N ILE A 142 -7.04 -1.10 -16.54
CA ILE A 142 -6.35 -0.80 -15.28
C ILE A 142 -5.78 -2.07 -14.66
N LEU A 143 -6.54 -3.16 -14.70
CA LEU A 143 -6.08 -4.46 -14.21
C LEU A 143 -4.91 -4.99 -15.02
N GLU A 144 -4.93 -4.86 -16.34
CA GLU A 144 -3.81 -5.27 -17.19
C GLU A 144 -2.51 -4.54 -16.81
N LYS A 145 -2.57 -3.22 -16.58
CA LYS A 145 -1.42 -2.44 -16.08
C LYS A 145 -0.98 -2.84 -14.67
N THR A 146 -1.93 -3.26 -13.84
CA THR A 146 -1.65 -3.72 -12.46
C THR A 146 -0.96 -5.09 -12.46
N LEU A 147 -1.35 -5.98 -13.37
CA LEU A 147 -0.88 -7.37 -13.40
C LEU A 147 0.35 -7.58 -14.28
N LYS A 148 0.72 -6.58 -15.08
CA LYS A 148 1.88 -6.63 -15.98
C LYS A 148 2.62 -5.30 -15.96
N ALA A 149 3.92 -5.35 -15.72
CA ALA A 149 4.79 -4.19 -15.88
C ALA A 149 4.60 -3.59 -17.29
N SER A 150 4.31 -2.29 -17.32
CA SER A 150 4.12 -1.51 -18.56
C SER A 150 5.37 -0.72 -18.89
#